data_AF-A0A166ED11-F1
#
_entry.id   AF-A0A166ED11-F1
#
_cell.length_a   1.000
_cell.length_b   1.000
_cell.length_c   1.000
_cell.angle_alpha   90.00
_cell.angle_beta   90.00
_cell.angle_gamma   90.00
#
_symmetry.space_group_name_H-M   'P 1'
#
loop_
_entity.id
_entity.type
_entity.pdbx_description
1 polymer ?
#
loop_
_entity_poly.entity_id
_entity_poly.type
_entity_poly.pdbx_seq_one_letter_code
_entity_poly.pdbx_strand_id
1 'polypeptide(L)'
;MVKRVPEGPIFSREPGNLRNLHSYKYSGLANPKNIHIHDDGSGIRITSHASHANPHKVSKAKASTHIRPTSGGRRALGISARHARKGYRADLHKAVLGRVSALQASKKEKKAAPPAKKPRGNKAKAAAAEAAAVDEEA
;
A
#
# COMPACT_ATOMS: atom_id res chain seq x y z
N MET A 1 6.83 -18.58 -11.32
CA MET A 1 8.03 -17.72 -11.42
C MET A 1 7.95 -16.94 -12.73
N VAL A 2 8.33 -15.65 -12.77
CA VAL A 2 8.26 -14.85 -14.00
C VAL A 2 9.68 -14.64 -14.54
N LYS A 3 9.93 -14.97 -15.82
CA LYS A 3 11.21 -14.78 -16.51
C LYS A 3 11.67 -13.31 -16.41
N ARG A 4 12.98 -13.09 -16.17
CA ARG A 4 13.53 -11.74 -15.94
C ARG A 4 15.01 -11.60 -16.30
N VAL A 5 15.42 -10.33 -16.36
CA VAL A 5 16.73 -9.76 -16.75
C VAL A 5 17.90 -10.38 -15.95
N PRO A 6 19.07 -10.63 -16.58
CA PRO A 6 20.19 -11.37 -15.99
C PRO A 6 20.65 -10.93 -14.59
N GLU A 7 20.60 -9.63 -14.28
CA GLU A 7 21.17 -9.07 -13.04
C GLU A 7 20.12 -8.52 -12.05
N GLY A 8 18.83 -8.82 -12.27
CA GLY A 8 17.74 -8.25 -11.47
C GLY A 8 17.20 -9.18 -10.37
N PRO A 9 16.55 -8.63 -9.32
CA PRO A 9 15.83 -9.45 -8.36
C PRO A 9 14.73 -10.26 -9.06
N ILE A 10 14.65 -11.56 -8.75
CA ILE A 10 13.61 -12.43 -9.29
C ILE A 10 12.32 -12.14 -8.55
N PHE A 11 11.23 -11.86 -9.28
CA PHE A 11 9.92 -11.64 -8.66
C PHE A 11 8.97 -12.81 -8.90
N SER A 12 8.07 -12.98 -7.93
CA SER A 12 7.05 -14.02 -7.85
C SER A 12 5.65 -13.40 -7.88
N ARG A 13 4.69 -14.17 -8.43
CA ARG A 13 3.25 -13.88 -8.42
C ARG A 13 2.49 -14.70 -7.39
N GLU A 14 3.19 -15.40 -6.50
CA GLU A 14 2.55 -16.24 -5.49
C GLU A 14 1.61 -15.42 -4.58
N PRO A 15 0.48 -16.00 -4.16
CA PRO A 15 -0.40 -15.37 -3.20
C PRO A 15 0.32 -15.24 -1.85
N GLY A 16 0.17 -14.08 -1.21
CA GLY A 16 0.67 -13.85 0.16
C GLY A 16 2.09 -13.29 0.22
N ASN A 17 2.70 -13.05 -0.94
CA ASN A 17 3.98 -12.38 -1.01
C ASN A 17 3.83 -10.86 -0.99
N LEU A 18 4.25 -10.26 0.12
CA LEU A 18 4.11 -8.82 0.37
C LEU A 18 4.94 -7.95 -0.56
N ARG A 19 6.13 -8.41 -0.96
CA ARG A 19 7.06 -7.63 -1.82
C ARG A 19 7.12 -8.12 -3.27
N ASN A 20 6.39 -9.18 -3.59
CA ASN A 20 6.51 -9.93 -4.83
C ASN A 20 7.93 -10.44 -5.12
N LEU A 21 8.82 -10.55 -4.14
CA LEU A 21 10.19 -11.04 -4.37
C LEU A 21 10.25 -12.54 -4.20
N HIS A 22 10.92 -13.25 -5.10
CA HIS A 22 11.20 -14.68 -4.95
C HIS A 22 12.25 -14.87 -3.85
N SER A 23 11.77 -14.98 -2.61
CA SER A 23 12.59 -15.14 -1.43
C SER A 23 11.80 -15.96 -0.41
N TYR A 24 12.48 -16.87 0.27
CA TYR A 24 11.88 -17.67 1.34
C TYR A 24 11.16 -16.80 2.36
N LYS A 25 11.74 -15.65 2.74
CA LYS A 25 11.17 -14.73 3.73
C LYS A 25 9.76 -14.26 3.39
N TYR A 26 9.52 -13.93 2.11
CA TYR A 26 8.25 -13.36 1.67
C TYR A 26 7.32 -14.39 1.02
N SER A 27 7.74 -15.65 0.87
CA SER A 27 6.91 -16.67 0.26
C SER A 27 5.70 -16.98 1.13
N GLY A 28 4.52 -16.97 0.50
CA GLY A 28 3.26 -17.36 1.12
C GLY A 28 3.02 -18.87 1.09
N LEU A 29 3.74 -19.60 0.23
CA LEU A 29 3.62 -21.05 0.09
C LEU A 29 4.58 -21.81 1.00
N ALA A 30 5.80 -21.30 1.16
CA ALA A 30 6.83 -21.97 1.94
C ALA A 30 6.68 -21.78 3.46
N ASN A 31 6.04 -20.68 3.89
CA ASN A 31 5.92 -20.34 5.31
C ASN A 31 4.52 -20.66 5.85
N PRO A 32 4.41 -21.36 7.00
CA PRO A 32 3.11 -21.65 7.63
C PRO A 32 2.47 -20.40 8.24
N LYS A 33 3.29 -19.44 8.69
CA LYS A 33 2.84 -18.13 9.16
C LYS A 33 3.07 -17.10 8.05
N ASN A 34 2.01 -16.75 7.34
CA ASN A 34 2.03 -15.74 6.28
C ASN A 34 0.99 -14.65 6.57
N ILE A 35 1.24 -13.46 6.01
CA ILE A 35 0.28 -12.35 6.03
C ILE A 35 0.03 -11.98 4.58
N HIS A 36 -1.19 -12.19 4.13
CA HIS A 36 -1.63 -11.89 2.79
C HIS A 36 -2.46 -10.61 2.81
N ILE A 37 -2.08 -9.63 2.00
CA ILE A 37 -2.75 -8.33 1.94
C ILE A 37 -3.11 -8.05 0.49
N HIS A 38 -4.39 -7.89 0.24
CA HIS A 38 -4.94 -7.64 -1.08
C HIS A 38 -6.09 -6.65 -1.02
N ASP A 39 -6.38 -6.08 -2.18
CA ASP A 39 -7.57 -5.29 -2.40
C ASP A 39 -8.76 -6.23 -2.60
N ASP A 40 -9.89 -5.87 -1.98
CA ASP A 40 -11.16 -6.59 -2.07
C ASP A 40 -12.21 -5.80 -2.87
N GLY A 41 -11.81 -4.71 -3.53
CA GLY A 41 -12.69 -3.72 -4.17
C GLY A 41 -13.36 -2.82 -3.12
N SER A 42 -14.06 -3.43 -2.17
CA SER A 42 -14.74 -2.78 -1.04
C SER A 42 -13.81 -2.27 0.06
N GLY A 43 -12.51 -2.57 0.02
CA GLY A 43 -11.56 -2.22 1.09
C GLY A 43 -10.24 -2.96 0.95
N ILE A 44 -9.43 -2.99 2.01
CA ILE A 44 -8.19 -3.78 2.06
C ILE A 44 -8.44 -4.98 2.97
N ARG A 45 -8.20 -6.19 2.49
CA ARG A 45 -8.36 -7.42 3.27
C ARG A 45 -7.00 -8.00 3.63
N ILE A 46 -6.81 -8.17 4.94
CA ILE A 46 -5.64 -8.83 5.53
C ILE A 46 -6.06 -10.23 5.93
N THR A 47 -5.36 -11.23 5.42
CA THR A 47 -5.56 -12.64 5.77
C THR A 47 -4.30 -13.19 6.41
N SER A 48 -4.46 -13.92 7.50
CA SER A 48 -3.38 -14.58 8.23
C SER A 48 -3.85 -15.95 8.70
N HIS A 49 -2.93 -16.85 9.03
CA HIS A 49 -3.33 -18.10 9.69
C HIS A 49 -3.84 -17.83 11.11
N ALA A 50 -4.98 -18.43 11.44
CA ALA A 50 -5.55 -18.41 12.78
C ALA A 50 -4.65 -19.20 13.73
N SER A 51 -4.43 -18.68 14.94
CA SER A 51 -3.51 -19.27 15.92
C SER A 51 -3.94 -20.65 16.43
N HIS A 52 -5.25 -20.92 16.46
CA HIS A 52 -5.84 -22.17 16.97
C HIS A 52 -6.26 -23.15 15.86
N ALA A 53 -5.96 -22.85 14.61
CA ALA A 53 -6.40 -23.70 13.51
C ALA A 53 -5.36 -24.76 13.14
N ASN A 54 -5.85 -25.93 12.75
CA ASN A 54 -5.01 -27.04 12.30
C ASN A 54 -4.20 -26.62 11.05
N PRO A 55 -2.86 -26.71 11.07
CA PRO A 55 -2.00 -26.37 9.93
C PRO A 55 -2.33 -27.14 8.63
N HIS A 56 -2.88 -28.35 8.76
CA HIS A 56 -3.23 -29.22 7.62
C HIS A 56 -4.58 -28.87 6.98
N LYS A 57 -5.36 -27.93 7.55
CA LYS A 57 -6.67 -27.53 7.00
C LYS A 57 -6.58 -26.16 6.34
N VAL A 58 -6.69 -26.10 5.01
CA VAL A 58 -6.36 -24.90 4.23
C VAL A 58 -7.43 -23.79 4.30
N SER A 59 -8.72 -24.14 4.27
CA SER A 59 -9.81 -23.14 4.23
C SER A 59 -10.18 -22.60 5.61
N LYS A 60 -10.39 -23.50 6.58
CA LYS A 60 -10.80 -23.16 7.95
C LYS A 60 -9.68 -22.54 8.80
N ALA A 61 -8.42 -22.58 8.34
CA ALA A 61 -7.30 -22.03 9.09
C ALA A 61 -6.97 -20.57 8.81
N LYS A 62 -7.71 -19.89 7.93
CA LYS A 62 -7.45 -18.48 7.60
C LYS A 62 -8.38 -17.58 8.40
N ALA A 63 -7.79 -16.64 9.14
CA ALA A 63 -8.49 -15.50 9.73
C ALA A 63 -8.36 -14.30 8.80
N SER A 64 -9.46 -13.58 8.57
CA SER A 64 -9.48 -12.37 7.75
C SER A 64 -9.91 -11.16 8.58
N THR A 65 -9.24 -10.04 8.34
CA THR A 65 -9.65 -8.73 8.85
C THR A 65 -9.83 -7.78 7.67
N HIS A 66 -10.93 -7.04 7.70
CA HIS A 66 -11.28 -6.11 6.64
C HIS A 66 -11.08 -4.67 7.10
N ILE A 67 -10.28 -3.92 6.36
CA ILE A 67 -10.08 -2.49 6.52
C ILE A 67 -11.00 -1.78 5.52
N ARG A 68 -11.99 -1.07 6.07
CA ARG A 68 -12.95 -0.29 5.28
C ARG A 68 -12.24 0.84 4.53
N PRO A 69 -12.73 1.30 3.36
CA PRO A 69 -12.12 2.37 2.58
C PRO A 69 -12.13 3.70 3.33
N THR A 70 -13.17 3.91 4.12
CA THR A 70 -13.34 5.09 5.00
C THR A 70 -12.37 5.11 6.18
N SER A 71 -11.61 4.02 6.39
CA SER A 71 -10.58 3.98 7.41
C SER A 71 -9.43 4.90 7.00
N GLY A 72 -9.23 5.99 7.73
CA GLY A 72 -8.08 6.88 7.51
C GLY A 72 -6.74 6.14 7.56
N GLY A 73 -5.72 6.69 6.89
CA GLY A 73 -4.40 6.06 6.72
C GLY A 73 -3.77 5.59 8.04
N ARG A 74 -3.82 6.42 9.10
CA ARG A 74 -3.29 6.06 10.42
C ARG A 74 -3.97 4.83 11.02
N ARG A 75 -5.29 4.71 10.87
CA ARG A 75 -6.06 3.57 11.39
C ARG A 75 -5.71 2.30 10.62
N ALA A 76 -5.63 2.37 9.29
CA ALA A 76 -5.28 1.23 8.46
C ALA A 76 -3.86 0.71 8.75
N LEU A 77 -2.88 1.61 8.90
CA LEU A 77 -1.51 1.27 9.28
C LEU A 77 -1.43 0.70 10.70
N GLY A 78 -2.21 1.24 11.65
CA GLY A 78 -2.27 0.74 13.02
C GLY A 78 -2.86 -0.68 13.11
N ILE A 79 -3.92 -0.97 12.34
CA ILE A 79 -4.51 -2.31 12.26
C ILE A 79 -3.51 -3.29 11.65
N SER A 80 -2.88 -2.93 10.53
CA SER A 80 -1.93 -3.81 9.85
C SER A 80 -0.66 -4.07 10.66
N ALA A 81 -0.15 -3.07 11.38
CA ALA A 81 0.99 -3.23 12.30
C ALA A 81 0.72 -4.30 13.38
N ARG A 82 -0.50 -4.37 13.91
CA ARG A 82 -0.88 -5.33 14.96
C ARG A 82 -0.76 -6.78 14.48
N HIS A 83 -1.07 -7.05 13.21
CA HIS A 83 -0.97 -8.38 12.61
C HIS A 83 0.47 -8.89 12.51
N ALA A 84 1.46 -7.99 12.36
CA ALA A 84 2.88 -8.38 12.33
C ALA A 84 3.50 -8.47 13.74
N ARG A 85 3.11 -7.59 14.68
CA ARG A 85 3.80 -7.44 15.98
C ARG A 85 3.35 -8.43 17.07
N LYS A 86 2.08 -8.84 17.13
CA LYS A 86 1.56 -9.70 18.21
C LYS A 86 2.02 -11.17 18.07
N GLY A 87 3.29 -11.46 18.33
CA GLY A 87 3.84 -12.82 18.39
C GLY A 87 3.75 -13.62 17.08
N TYR A 88 3.53 -12.94 15.95
CA TYR A 88 3.34 -13.59 14.65
C TYR A 88 4.64 -13.58 13.83
N ARG A 89 4.91 -12.49 13.10
CA ARG A 89 6.10 -12.31 12.25
C ARG A 89 6.52 -10.84 12.21
N ALA A 90 7.26 -10.43 13.22
CA ALA A 90 7.72 -9.05 13.37
C ALA A 90 8.66 -8.61 12.23
N ASP A 91 9.37 -9.55 11.62
CA ASP A 91 10.23 -9.35 10.45
C ASP A 91 9.48 -8.84 9.21
N LEU A 92 8.17 -9.11 9.13
CA LEU A 92 7.30 -8.67 8.03
C LEU A 92 6.72 -7.27 8.26
N HIS A 93 6.89 -6.66 9.43
CA HIS A 93 6.23 -5.41 9.83
C HIS A 93 6.40 -4.28 8.79
N LYS A 94 7.64 -4.00 8.37
CA LYS A 94 7.92 -2.97 7.36
C LYS A 94 7.28 -3.28 6.00
N ALA A 95 7.26 -4.55 5.61
CA ALA A 95 6.66 -4.99 4.35
C ALA A 95 5.13 -4.88 4.38
N VAL A 96 4.51 -5.22 5.51
CA VAL A 96 3.06 -5.09 5.75
C VAL A 96 2.62 -3.64 5.62
N LEU A 97 3.29 -2.73 6.33
CA LEU A 97 2.98 -1.29 6.27
C LEU A 97 3.15 -0.72 4.86
N GLY A 98 4.25 -1.08 4.19
CA GLY A 98 4.52 -0.66 2.82
C GLY A 98 3.43 -1.11 1.84
N ARG A 99 2.98 -2.37 1.94
CA ARG A 99 1.92 -2.90 1.08
C ARG A 99 0.59 -2.18 1.29
N VAL A 100 0.18 -1.99 2.54
CA VAL A 100 -1.08 -1.29 2.85
C VAL A 100 -1.03 0.15 2.35
N SER A 101 0.09 0.86 2.57
CA SER A 101 0.28 2.21 2.06
C SER A 101 0.21 2.26 0.54
N ALA A 102 0.82 1.30 -0.16
CA ALA A 102 0.78 1.21 -1.61
C ALA A 102 -0.64 0.97 -2.15
N LEU A 103 -1.42 0.09 -1.51
CA LEU A 103 -2.82 -0.15 -1.86
C LEU A 103 -3.71 1.07 -1.58
N GLN A 104 -3.46 1.80 -0.50
CA GLN A 104 -4.17 3.05 -0.24
C GLN A 104 -3.81 4.13 -1.26
N ALA A 105 -2.54 4.21 -1.66
CA ALA A 105 -2.10 5.14 -2.68
C ALA A 105 -2.68 4.78 -4.07
N SER A 106 -2.80 3.50 -4.41
CA SER A 106 -3.38 3.08 -5.69
C SER A 106 -4.88 3.39 -5.80
N LYS A 107 -5.61 3.41 -4.68
CA LYS A 107 -7.02 3.78 -4.63
C LYS A 107 -7.28 5.28 -4.71
N LYS A 108 -6.26 6.11 -4.45
CA LYS A 108 -6.42 7.55 -4.60
C LYS A 108 -6.41 7.90 -6.08
N GLU A 109 -7.48 8.53 -6.53
CA GLU A 109 -7.54 9.10 -7.87
C GLU A 109 -6.37 10.07 -8.06
N LYS A 110 -5.56 9.83 -9.08
CA LYS A 110 -4.50 10.76 -9.47
C LYS A 110 -5.19 11.94 -10.16
N LYS A 111 -5.08 13.15 -9.61
CA LYS A 111 -5.51 14.36 -10.31
C LYS A 111 -4.73 14.45 -11.63
N ALA A 112 -5.46 14.56 -12.75
CA ALA A 112 -4.91 14.57 -14.10
C ALA A 112 -3.94 15.74 -14.34
N ALA A 113 -4.17 16.88 -13.68
CA ALA A 113 -3.25 17.99 -13.59
C ALA A 113 -3.07 18.40 -12.13
N PRO A 114 -1.83 18.72 -11.68
CA PRO A 114 -1.67 19.44 -10.43
C PRO A 114 -2.50 20.73 -10.51
N PRO A 115 -3.25 21.11 -9.46
CA PRO A 115 -3.96 22.38 -9.47
C PRO A 115 -2.95 23.49 -9.75
N ALA A 116 -3.27 24.39 -10.69
CA ALA A 116 -2.42 25.50 -11.06
C ALA A 116 -1.92 26.18 -9.78
N LYS A 117 -0.58 26.20 -9.60
CA LYS A 117 0.02 26.79 -8.40
C LYS A 117 -0.31 28.27 -8.44
N LYS A 118 -1.24 28.72 -7.58
CA LYS A 118 -1.49 30.15 -7.40
C LYS A 118 -0.15 30.82 -7.09
N PRO A 119 0.28 31.86 -7.83
CA PRO A 119 1.48 32.59 -7.48
C PRO A 119 1.32 33.13 -6.06
N ARG A 120 2.37 33.06 -5.25
CA ARG A 120 2.39 33.54 -3.85
C ARG A 120 3.55 34.51 -3.67
N GLY A 121 3.39 35.47 -2.75
CA GLY A 121 4.43 36.44 -2.42
C GLY A 121 4.79 37.34 -3.60
N ASN A 122 6.08 37.59 -3.82
CA ASN A 122 6.55 38.53 -4.85
C ASN A 122 6.12 38.15 -6.27
N LYS A 123 5.95 36.85 -6.57
CA LYS A 123 5.41 36.40 -7.87
C LYS A 123 3.94 36.76 -8.07
N ALA A 124 3.15 36.86 -6.99
CA ALA A 124 1.77 37.33 -7.08
C ALA A 124 1.71 38.84 -7.31
N LYS A 125 2.61 39.60 -6.65
CA LYS A 125 2.73 41.05 -6.84
C LYS A 125 3.20 41.40 -8.25
N ALA A 126 4.17 40.65 -8.79
CA ALA A 126 4.63 40.82 -10.17
C ALA A 126 3.53 40.52 -11.18
N ALA A 127 2.78 39.42 -11.02
CA ALA A 127 1.66 39.08 -11.90
C ALA A 127 0.49 40.09 -11.80
N ALA A 128 0.28 40.70 -10.63
CA ALA A 128 -0.73 41.75 -10.47
C ALA A 128 -0.29 43.08 -11.09
N ALA A 129 1.00 43.42 -11.02
CA ALA A 129 1.56 44.61 -11.69
C ALA A 129 1.56 44.45 -13.22
N GLU A 130 1.86 43.25 -13.72
CA GLU A 130 1.82 42.92 -15.15
C GLU A 130 0.37 42.91 -15.68
N ALA A 131 -0.61 42.46 -14.88
CA ALA A 131 -2.03 42.56 -15.24
C ALA A 131 -2.56 44.00 -15.23
N ALA A 132 -2.13 44.83 -14.28
CA ALA A 132 -2.54 46.25 -14.20
C ALA A 132 -1.97 47.10 -15.35
N ALA A 133 -0.79 46.76 -15.88
CA ALA A 133 -0.20 47.45 -17.01
C ALA A 133 -0.90 47.14 -18.35
N VAL A 134 -1.53 45.97 -18.49
CA VAL A 134 -2.25 45.57 -19.71
C VAL A 134 -3.64 46.23 -19.79
N ASP A 135 -4.26 46.57 -18.66
CA ASP A 135 -5.54 47.30 -18.61
C ASP A 135 -5.39 48.82 -18.84
N GLU A 136 -4.17 49.37 -18.79
CA GLU A 136 -3.92 50.81 -18.99
C GLU A 136 -3.57 51.15 -20.47
N GLU A 137 -3.38 50.13 -21.31
CA GLU A 137 -3.00 50.26 -22.73
C GLU A 137 -4.14 49.86 -23.71
N ALA A 138 -5.37 49.66 -23.20
CA ALA A 138 -6.58 49.34 -23.95
C ALA A 138 -7.68 50.39 -23.75
#